data_AF-A0A1G5TK89-F1
#
_entry.id   AF-A0A1G5TK89-F1
#
_cell.length_a   1.000
_cell.length_b   1.000
_cell.length_c   1.000
_cell.angle_alpha   90.00
_cell.angle_beta   90.00
_cell.angle_gamma   90.00
#
_symmetry.space_group_name_H-M   'P 1'
#
loop_
_entity.id
_entity.type
_entity.pdbx_description
1 polymer ?
#
loop_
_entity_poly.entity_id
_entity_poly.type
_entity_poly.pdbx_seq_one_letter_code
_entity_poly.pdbx_strand_id
1 'polypeptide(L)'
;MAIAESSDPAKLPLEEIVVTATRFNQRVEKLPIGVSVIHAEQIKNSAASTLPELLQQLAGIHTRNVDGSPDPQIDMRGFGITGNQNTLVLLDGQRMNENELVGIRWSTVPLDSIERIEVLRSSGAVTYGAGATGGVINIVTRAAAPGRVSGTGGVSIGSYSATEFNGTLNAAGKNLGLALTGNALQTDNYRVNNALRQLNLQGDLRYKFTGGRALLKFGLDDQRLELPGTRTESQLRTDRKGTATPRDFSTREGAYVTLRGERTTGFGEFAADLSFRDVRRTALFDDYSIDGFNSKTFVNSQSDVWLFNPRAKLPFQALGMDHELILGANLEWWDYRAERLTGSETVPGSASATTLQTDVVATQQNRAVYLQHTSTLPKGTTITLGGRLQWVDNKANDRFNPSAHARGQQSRTVHAYDVGVRQPLGSAFSFYGKFGRSFRIPTVDENFNQFGGPAFDSIIKILEPQTAHTGEIGLDYQQGPVRARTSLYRINLNNEINFINIDPFRFFANTNLPPRIAPN
;
A
#
# COMPACT_ATOMS: atom_id res chain seq x y z
N MET A 1 -2.19 -45.36 50.55
CA MET A 1 -2.04 -45.46 49.08
C MET A 1 -3.23 -44.75 48.47
N ALA A 2 -3.10 -43.45 48.18
CA ALA A 2 -4.14 -42.63 47.56
C ALA A 2 -3.58 -42.18 46.22
N ILE A 3 -4.29 -42.52 45.15
CA ILE A 3 -3.91 -42.27 43.77
C ILE A 3 -4.31 -40.82 43.48
N ALA A 4 -3.34 -39.96 43.19
CA ALA A 4 -3.60 -38.60 42.75
C ALA A 4 -4.19 -38.64 41.34
N GLU A 5 -5.39 -38.07 41.18
CA GLU A 5 -5.97 -37.76 39.88
C GLU A 5 -5.03 -36.82 39.11
N SER A 6 -4.64 -37.24 37.92
CA SER A 6 -3.92 -36.42 36.95
C SER A 6 -4.84 -35.26 36.53
N SER A 7 -4.47 -34.04 36.89
CA SER A 7 -5.07 -32.84 36.31
C SER A 7 -4.77 -32.80 34.81
N ASP A 8 -5.81 -32.99 34.01
CA ASP A 8 -5.84 -32.80 32.56
C ASP A 8 -5.25 -31.42 32.21
N PRO A 9 -4.23 -31.31 31.35
CA PRO A 9 -3.68 -30.02 30.95
C PRO A 9 -4.78 -29.24 30.23
N ALA A 10 -5.35 -28.26 30.93
CA ALA A 10 -6.32 -27.32 30.39
C ALA A 10 -5.84 -26.83 29.02
N LYS A 11 -6.57 -27.24 27.97
CA LYS A 11 -6.47 -26.66 26.63
C LYS A 11 -6.66 -25.15 26.78
N LEU A 12 -5.57 -24.39 26.83
CA LEU A 12 -5.61 -22.95 26.61
C LEU A 12 -6.32 -22.75 25.26
N PRO A 13 -7.51 -22.11 25.22
CA PRO A 13 -8.16 -21.81 23.96
C PRO A 13 -7.18 -21.00 23.14
N LEU A 14 -6.89 -21.47 21.92
CA LEU A 14 -6.09 -20.70 20.97
C LEU A 14 -6.80 -19.36 20.75
N GLU A 15 -6.10 -18.27 20.98
CA GLU A 15 -6.63 -16.92 20.86
C GLU A 15 -7.24 -16.70 19.47
N GLU A 16 -8.48 -16.24 19.42
CA GLU A 16 -9.21 -16.04 18.16
C GLU A 16 -8.53 -14.94 17.34
N ILE A 17 -7.96 -15.29 16.19
CA ILE A 17 -7.33 -14.31 15.31
C ILE A 17 -8.39 -13.61 14.47
N VAL A 18 -8.53 -12.31 14.69
CA VAL A 18 -9.40 -11.42 13.93
C VAL A 18 -8.55 -10.48 13.09
N VAL A 19 -8.93 -10.31 11.82
CA VAL A 19 -8.33 -9.32 10.92
C VAL A 19 -9.31 -8.23 10.55
N THR A 20 -8.78 -7.04 10.26
CA THR A 20 -9.53 -5.86 9.81
C THR A 20 -9.28 -5.52 8.34
N ALA A 21 -8.35 -6.22 7.70
CA ALA A 21 -8.06 -6.14 6.26
C ALA A 21 -9.21 -6.62 5.36
N THR A 22 -10.38 -6.94 5.91
CA THR A 22 -11.62 -7.15 5.15
C THR A 22 -12.62 -6.00 5.37
N ARG A 23 -12.15 -4.87 5.93
CA ARG A 23 -12.88 -3.66 6.33
C ARG A 23 -13.87 -3.83 7.49
N PHE A 24 -14.07 -5.06 7.96
CA PHE A 24 -14.77 -5.42 9.19
C PHE A 24 -13.93 -6.44 9.95
N ASN A 25 -14.19 -6.60 11.24
CA ASN A 25 -13.58 -7.66 12.04
C ASN A 25 -14.05 -9.02 11.50
N GLN A 26 -13.13 -9.81 10.96
CA GLN A 26 -13.40 -11.18 10.50
C GLN A 26 -12.39 -12.17 11.08
N ARG A 27 -12.89 -13.34 11.49
CA ARG A 27 -12.06 -14.44 11.99
C ARG A 27 -11.28 -15.06 10.83
N VAL A 28 -9.96 -15.22 11.00
CA VAL A 28 -9.09 -15.83 9.98
C VAL A 28 -9.56 -17.22 9.58
N GLU A 29 -10.09 -17.99 10.53
CA GLU A 29 -10.63 -19.33 10.32
C GLU A 29 -11.81 -19.39 9.34
N LYS A 30 -12.48 -18.26 9.09
CA LYS A 30 -13.59 -18.15 8.14
C LYS A 30 -13.15 -17.63 6.76
N LEU A 31 -11.90 -17.21 6.60
CA LEU A 31 -11.41 -16.61 5.36
C LEU A 31 -10.88 -17.68 4.41
N PRO A 32 -11.36 -17.76 3.15
CA PRO A 32 -10.90 -18.74 2.16
C PRO A 32 -9.59 -18.31 1.48
N ILE A 33 -8.69 -17.68 2.24
CA ILE A 33 -7.42 -17.15 1.75
C ILE A 33 -6.32 -17.35 2.78
N GLY A 34 -5.07 -17.38 2.30
CA GLY A 34 -3.91 -17.38 3.18
C GLY A 34 -3.70 -16.02 3.84
N VAL A 35 -3.97 -15.94 5.15
CA VAL A 35 -3.70 -14.77 6.02
C VAL A 35 -2.55 -15.04 6.98
N SER A 36 -1.54 -14.18 7.00
CA SER A 36 -0.54 -14.13 8.07
C SER A 36 -0.81 -12.94 8.97
N VAL A 37 -0.72 -13.14 10.28
CA VAL A 37 -0.80 -12.05 11.25
C VAL A 37 0.51 -12.04 12.04
N ILE A 38 1.18 -10.90 12.07
CA ILE A 38 2.36 -10.65 12.90
C ILE A 38 1.92 -9.76 14.05
N HIS A 39 1.89 -10.29 15.27
CA HIS A 39 1.47 -9.57 16.47
C HIS A 39 2.61 -8.74 17.07
N ALA A 40 2.26 -7.71 17.85
CA ALA A 40 3.22 -6.83 18.52
C ALA A 40 4.34 -7.56 19.29
N GLU A 41 4.05 -8.70 19.93
CA GLU A 41 5.09 -9.48 20.63
C GLU A 41 6.10 -10.09 19.65
N GLN A 42 5.64 -10.56 18.49
CA GLN A 42 6.52 -11.09 17.45
C GLN A 42 7.37 -9.96 16.83
N ILE A 43 6.79 -8.76 16.67
CA ILE A 43 7.52 -7.57 16.21
C ILE A 43 8.63 -7.23 17.22
N LYS A 44 8.29 -7.15 18.50
CA LYS A 44 9.22 -6.83 19.59
C LYS A 44 10.35 -7.86 19.73
N ASN A 45 10.05 -9.13 19.49
CA ASN A 45 11.02 -10.23 19.56
C ASN A 45 11.79 -10.43 18.24
N SER A 46 11.49 -9.67 17.19
CA SER A 46 12.21 -9.72 15.92
C SER A 46 13.49 -8.88 15.98
N ALA A 47 14.48 -9.25 15.18
CA ALA A 47 15.68 -8.42 14.96
C ALA A 47 15.46 -7.34 13.88
N ALA A 48 14.25 -7.24 13.31
CA ALA A 48 13.98 -6.31 12.22
C ALA A 48 13.94 -4.87 12.75
N SER A 49 14.67 -3.99 12.08
CA SER A 49 14.73 -2.56 12.42
C SER A 49 13.70 -1.74 11.64
N THR A 50 13.18 -2.30 10.54
CA THR A 50 12.18 -1.64 9.70
C THR A 50 11.02 -2.56 9.38
N LEU A 51 9.86 -1.97 9.07
CA LEU A 51 8.68 -2.73 8.67
C LEU A 51 8.88 -3.57 7.39
N PRO A 52 9.57 -3.08 6.34
CA PRO A 52 9.86 -3.90 5.16
C PRO A 52 10.82 -5.06 5.45
N GLU A 53 11.80 -4.88 6.33
CA GLU A 53 12.69 -5.97 6.77
C GLU A 53 11.91 -7.07 7.50
N LEU A 54 11.00 -6.69 8.38
CA LEU A 54 10.10 -7.62 9.05
C LEU A 54 9.21 -8.37 8.04
N LEU A 55 8.65 -7.65 7.07
CA LEU A 55 7.80 -8.23 6.02
C LEU A 55 8.57 -9.18 5.09
N GLN A 56 9.84 -8.90 4.81
CA GLN A 56 10.69 -9.73 3.96
C GLN A 56 10.97 -11.12 4.55
N GLN A 57 10.79 -11.30 5.87
CA GLN A 57 10.87 -12.61 6.52
C GLN A 57 9.70 -13.53 6.12
N LEU A 58 8.62 -12.97 5.56
CA LEU A 58 7.49 -13.75 5.08
C LEU A 58 7.75 -14.31 3.68
N ALA A 59 7.41 -15.59 3.49
CA ALA A 59 7.49 -16.23 2.18
C ALA A 59 6.66 -15.48 1.11
N GLY A 60 7.28 -15.26 -0.05
CA GLY A 60 6.68 -14.62 -1.22
C GLY A 60 6.67 -13.09 -1.18
N ILE A 61 7.37 -12.48 -0.22
CA ILE A 61 7.59 -11.04 -0.13
C ILE A 61 9.05 -10.72 -0.42
N HIS A 62 9.28 -9.83 -1.37
CA HIS A 62 10.59 -9.32 -1.72
C HIS A 62 10.61 -7.80 -1.57
N THR A 63 11.72 -7.26 -1.11
CA THR A 63 11.96 -5.82 -1.06
C THR A 63 12.94 -5.43 -2.15
N ARG A 64 12.75 -4.23 -2.70
CA ARG A 64 13.67 -3.63 -3.66
C ARG A 64 13.97 -2.20 -3.24
N ASN A 65 15.23 -1.93 -2.98
CA ASN A 65 15.73 -0.60 -2.65
C ASN A 65 16.68 -0.16 -3.76
N VAL A 66 16.43 1.01 -4.35
CA VAL A 66 17.23 1.56 -5.45
C VAL A 66 17.88 2.91 -5.11
N ASP A 67 17.53 3.50 -3.97
CA ASP A 67 17.89 4.86 -3.59
C ASP A 67 18.46 4.98 -2.17
N GLY A 68 18.57 3.88 -1.43
CA GLY A 68 19.04 3.88 -0.04
C GLY A 68 18.03 4.45 0.96
N SER A 69 16.77 4.67 0.55
CA SER A 69 15.71 5.11 1.45
C SER A 69 15.34 4.02 2.46
N PRO A 70 14.74 4.35 3.62
CA PRO A 70 14.15 3.37 4.53
C PRO A 70 12.81 2.82 3.99
N ASP A 71 12.44 3.20 2.77
CA ASP A 71 11.13 3.02 2.17
C ASP A 71 11.18 2.17 0.89
N PRO A 72 11.77 0.95 0.93
CA PRO A 72 11.90 0.11 -0.23
C PRO A 72 10.53 -0.25 -0.81
N GLN A 73 10.53 -0.51 -2.11
CA GLN A 73 9.41 -1.16 -2.77
C GLN A 73 9.18 -2.54 -2.19
N ILE A 74 7.90 -2.92 -2.03
CA ILE A 74 7.50 -4.27 -1.72
C ILE A 74 6.89 -4.93 -2.96
N ASP A 75 7.34 -6.15 -3.23
CA ASP A 75 6.78 -7.05 -4.21
C ASP A 75 6.25 -8.30 -3.52
N MET A 76 4.96 -8.57 -3.70
CA MET A 76 4.31 -9.79 -3.25
C MET A 76 3.93 -10.63 -4.47
N ARG A 77 4.42 -11.87 -4.54
CA ARG A 77 4.17 -12.84 -5.64
C ARG A 77 4.84 -12.53 -6.99
N GLY A 78 5.86 -11.69 -7.05
CA GLY A 78 6.76 -11.62 -8.20
C GLY A 78 6.33 -10.66 -9.32
N PHE A 79 5.70 -9.54 -8.99
CA PHE A 79 5.41 -8.44 -9.92
C PHE A 79 6.65 -7.59 -10.25
N GLY A 80 7.78 -7.86 -9.61
CA GLY A 80 9.06 -7.22 -9.86
C GLY A 80 8.96 -5.71 -9.68
N ILE A 81 9.34 -4.97 -10.73
CA ILE A 81 9.39 -3.50 -10.69
C ILE A 81 8.03 -2.84 -10.47
N THR A 82 6.92 -3.54 -10.73
CA THR A 82 5.54 -3.04 -10.54
C THR A 82 4.89 -3.53 -9.23
N GLY A 83 5.69 -4.11 -8.31
CA GLY A 83 5.23 -4.60 -7.01
C GLY A 83 4.38 -3.59 -6.21
N ASN A 84 4.80 -2.31 -6.14
CA ASN A 84 4.05 -1.26 -5.44
C ASN A 84 2.68 -0.96 -6.07
N GLN A 85 2.52 -1.19 -7.37
CA GLN A 85 1.26 -1.00 -8.10
C GLN A 85 0.36 -2.24 -8.06
N ASN A 86 0.86 -3.37 -7.53
CA ASN A 86 0.11 -4.62 -7.40
C ASN A 86 -0.07 -5.09 -5.95
N THR A 87 0.62 -4.48 -4.98
CA THR A 87 0.47 -4.75 -3.55
C THR A 87 -0.18 -3.55 -2.87
N LEU A 88 -1.38 -3.76 -2.33
CA LEU A 88 -2.08 -2.72 -1.58
C LEU A 88 -1.57 -2.70 -0.14
N VAL A 89 -1.25 -1.51 0.36
CA VAL A 89 -0.82 -1.29 1.73
C VAL A 89 -1.78 -0.34 2.42
N LEU A 90 -2.21 -0.76 3.61
CA LEU A 90 -3.19 -0.06 4.41
C LEU A 90 -2.60 0.27 5.78
N LEU A 91 -2.96 1.45 6.30
CA LEU A 91 -2.77 1.85 7.69
C LEU A 91 -4.15 1.95 8.34
N ASP A 92 -4.47 1.04 9.24
CA ASP A 92 -5.79 0.91 9.88
C ASP A 92 -6.95 0.85 8.87
N GLY A 93 -6.71 0.17 7.75
CA GLY A 93 -7.66 0.04 6.64
C GLY A 93 -7.66 1.21 5.65
N GLN A 94 -6.86 2.27 5.85
CA GLN A 94 -6.72 3.39 4.92
C GLN A 94 -5.56 3.16 3.93
N ARG A 95 -5.79 3.40 2.65
CA ARG A 95 -4.78 3.20 1.58
C ARG A 95 -3.59 4.13 1.77
N MET A 96 -2.38 3.57 1.82
CA MET A 96 -1.11 4.33 1.79
C MET A 96 -0.55 4.50 0.39
N ASN A 97 -0.90 3.61 -0.56
CA ASN A 97 -0.43 3.74 -1.95
C ASN A 97 -0.92 5.05 -2.57
N GLU A 98 -0.05 5.64 -3.39
CA GLU A 98 -0.38 6.78 -4.27
C GLU A 98 -0.72 6.30 -5.68
N ASN A 99 -1.40 7.14 -6.47
CA ASN A 99 -1.62 6.89 -7.89
C ASN A 99 -0.41 7.33 -8.75
N GLU A 100 0.78 7.43 -8.15
CA GLU A 100 2.04 7.84 -8.75
C GLU A 100 3.05 6.68 -8.70
N LEU A 101 4.13 6.77 -9.48
CA LEU A 101 5.25 5.82 -9.44
C LEU A 101 6.20 6.08 -8.26
N VAL A 102 5.62 6.20 -7.07
CA VAL A 102 6.35 6.43 -5.81
C VAL A 102 6.17 5.26 -4.85
N GLY A 103 7.21 5.00 -4.05
CA GLY A 103 7.15 4.04 -2.96
C GLY A 103 6.28 4.51 -1.79
N ILE A 104 5.73 3.55 -1.06
CA ILE A 104 5.06 3.78 0.22
C ILE A 104 6.11 4.22 1.24
N ARG A 105 5.78 5.20 2.08
CA ARG A 105 6.64 5.63 3.19
C ARG A 105 6.43 4.76 4.41
N TRP A 106 7.09 3.60 4.44
CA TRP A 106 7.06 2.65 5.55
C TRP A 106 7.62 3.24 6.85
N SER A 107 8.67 4.05 6.73
CA SER A 107 9.33 4.78 7.80
C SER A 107 8.41 5.73 8.58
N THR A 108 7.26 6.13 8.00
CA THR A 108 6.27 6.95 8.71
C THR A 108 5.60 6.19 9.85
N VAL A 109 5.66 4.85 9.87
CA VAL A 109 5.01 3.97 10.84
C VAL A 109 6.06 3.24 11.69
N PRO A 110 6.41 3.75 12.89
CA PRO A 110 7.37 3.09 13.78
C PRO A 110 6.88 1.71 14.22
N LEU A 111 7.78 0.73 14.29
CA LEU A 111 7.44 -0.64 14.69
C LEU A 111 6.74 -0.72 16.06
N ASP A 112 7.18 0.11 17.02
CA ASP A 112 6.59 0.14 18.37
C ASP A 112 5.15 0.63 18.41
N SER A 113 4.72 1.40 17.39
CA SER A 113 3.35 1.88 17.25
C SER A 113 2.40 0.82 16.72
N ILE A 114 2.92 -0.32 16.23
CA ILE A 114 2.13 -1.36 15.57
C ILE A 114 1.59 -2.34 16.61
N GLU A 115 0.28 -2.60 16.53
CA GLU A 115 -0.38 -3.66 17.29
C GLU A 115 -0.28 -5.01 16.57
N ARG A 116 -0.49 -4.99 15.25
CA ARG A 116 -0.29 -6.15 14.38
C ARG A 116 -0.19 -5.77 12.92
N ILE A 117 0.34 -6.68 12.12
CA ILE A 117 0.38 -6.59 10.66
C ILE A 117 -0.38 -7.77 10.09
N GLU A 118 -1.32 -7.51 9.19
CA GLU A 118 -2.16 -8.50 8.54
C GLU A 118 -1.77 -8.59 7.07
N VAL A 119 -1.32 -9.76 6.61
CA VAL A 119 -0.87 -10.00 5.23
C VAL A 119 -1.80 -11.00 4.56
N LEU A 120 -2.62 -10.50 3.65
CA LEU A 120 -3.56 -11.26 2.84
C LEU A 120 -2.92 -11.50 1.48
N ARG A 121 -2.56 -12.76 1.20
CA ARG A 121 -1.80 -13.08 -0.03
C ARG A 121 -2.68 -13.23 -1.26
N SER A 122 -3.99 -13.31 -1.14
CA SER A 122 -4.87 -13.32 -2.32
C SER A 122 -5.18 -11.88 -2.76
N SER A 123 -5.57 -11.74 -4.03
CA SER A 123 -6.19 -10.51 -4.52
C SER A 123 -7.28 -10.00 -3.59
N GLY A 124 -7.21 -8.70 -3.27
CA GLY A 124 -8.18 -7.93 -2.49
C GLY A 124 -9.06 -7.01 -3.34
N ALA A 125 -9.09 -7.19 -4.66
CA ALA A 125 -9.68 -6.23 -5.58
C ALA A 125 -11.20 -6.06 -5.46
N VAL A 126 -11.95 -7.06 -4.97
CA VAL A 126 -13.39 -6.92 -4.71
C VAL A 126 -13.63 -5.83 -3.65
N THR A 127 -12.93 -5.91 -2.52
CA THR A 127 -13.09 -4.99 -1.39
C THR A 127 -12.40 -3.65 -1.62
N TYR A 128 -11.20 -3.66 -2.23
CA TYR A 128 -10.32 -2.49 -2.27
C TYR A 128 -10.11 -1.87 -3.66
N GLY A 129 -10.57 -2.54 -4.73
CA GLY A 129 -10.39 -2.07 -6.09
C GLY A 129 -8.95 -2.19 -6.59
N ALA A 130 -8.49 -1.13 -7.25
CA ALA A 130 -7.22 -1.13 -7.99
C ALA A 130 -6.00 -1.39 -7.09
N GLY A 131 -5.04 -2.13 -7.63
CA GLY A 131 -3.69 -2.28 -7.06
C GLY A 131 -3.55 -3.33 -5.96
N ALA A 132 -4.57 -4.14 -5.74
CA ALA A 132 -4.57 -5.24 -4.75
C ALA A 132 -4.44 -6.63 -5.42
N THR A 133 -3.73 -6.74 -6.55
CA THR A 133 -3.63 -7.98 -7.34
C THR A 133 -2.72 -9.02 -6.69
N GLY A 134 -1.55 -8.61 -6.20
CA GLY A 134 -0.58 -9.45 -5.52
C GLY A 134 -0.96 -9.75 -4.06
N GLY A 135 -1.70 -8.84 -3.44
CA GLY A 135 -2.24 -9.01 -2.09
C GLY A 135 -2.49 -7.69 -1.37
N VAL A 136 -2.80 -7.79 -0.09
CA VAL A 136 -3.03 -6.66 0.81
C VAL A 136 -2.18 -6.82 2.07
N ILE A 137 -1.49 -5.75 2.47
CA ILE A 137 -0.80 -5.63 3.76
C ILE A 137 -1.53 -4.56 4.55
N ASN A 138 -2.06 -4.89 5.71
CA ASN A 138 -2.74 -3.95 6.60
C ASN A 138 -1.98 -3.83 7.91
N ILE A 139 -1.49 -2.63 8.18
CA ILE A 139 -0.78 -2.29 9.40
C ILE A 139 -1.80 -1.72 10.37
N VAL A 140 -1.96 -2.38 11.52
CA VAL A 140 -2.90 -1.94 12.55
C VAL A 140 -2.11 -1.31 13.68
N THR A 141 -2.35 -0.03 13.93
CA THR A 141 -1.67 0.72 14.98
C THR A 141 -2.30 0.47 16.34
N ARG A 142 -1.49 0.61 17.38
CA ARG A 142 -1.95 0.60 18.77
C ARG A 142 -2.96 1.72 18.98
N ALA A 143 -4.02 1.38 19.68
CA ALA A 143 -5.07 2.32 20.03
C ALA A 143 -5.05 2.61 21.53
N ALA A 144 -5.50 3.80 21.90
CA ALA A 144 -5.73 4.12 23.30
C ALA A 144 -6.84 3.22 23.89
N ALA A 145 -6.49 2.46 24.93
CA ALA A 145 -7.39 1.54 25.63
C ALA A 145 -8.02 2.22 26.85
N PRO A 146 -9.34 2.12 27.08
CA PRO A 146 -10.02 2.80 28.18
C PRO A 146 -9.37 2.57 29.55
N GLY A 147 -9.19 3.65 30.31
CA GLY A 147 -8.61 3.59 31.66
C GLY A 147 -7.10 3.39 31.70
N ARG A 148 -6.42 3.43 30.55
CA ARG A 148 -4.96 3.31 30.45
C ARG A 148 -4.36 4.60 29.92
N VAL A 149 -3.36 5.10 30.63
CA VAL A 149 -2.38 6.07 30.11
C VAL A 149 -1.06 5.34 30.00
N SER A 150 -0.43 5.40 28.83
CA SER A 150 0.87 4.78 28.59
C SER A 150 1.61 5.54 27.51
N GLY A 151 2.93 5.60 27.63
CA GLY A 151 3.78 6.10 26.56
C GLY A 151 5.08 5.33 26.51
N THR A 152 5.74 5.41 25.37
CA THR A 152 7.10 4.91 25.16
C THR A 152 7.91 6.01 24.50
N GLY A 153 9.21 6.01 24.74
CA GLY A 153 10.15 6.87 24.05
C GLY A 153 11.45 6.12 23.86
N GLY A 154 12.06 6.29 22.71
CA GLY A 154 13.30 5.62 22.33
C GLY A 154 14.24 6.58 21.61
N VAL A 155 15.53 6.38 21.85
CA VAL A 155 16.60 7.05 21.12
C VAL A 155 17.54 5.95 20.63
N SER A 156 17.81 5.93 19.33
CA SER A 156 18.75 5.02 18.70
C SER A 156 19.89 5.81 18.08
N ILE A 157 21.12 5.34 18.28
CA ILE A 157 22.31 5.86 17.58
C ILE A 157 23.01 4.72 16.86
N GLY A 158 23.59 4.97 15.69
CA GLY A 158 24.15 3.91 14.87
C GLY A 158 25.24 4.36 13.91
N SER A 159 25.65 3.43 13.05
CA SER A 159 26.60 3.72 11.97
C SER A 159 26.08 4.83 11.05
N TYR A 160 26.98 5.50 10.32
CA TYR A 160 26.64 6.56 9.37
C TYR A 160 25.89 7.73 10.02
N SER A 161 26.36 8.16 11.19
CA SER A 161 25.76 9.25 11.97
C SER A 161 24.25 9.06 12.21
N ALA A 162 23.77 7.81 12.21
CA ALA A 162 22.36 7.53 12.35
C ALA A 162 21.89 7.92 13.75
N THR A 163 20.86 8.75 13.82
CA THR A 163 20.16 9.10 15.05
C THR A 163 18.66 9.01 14.80
N GLU A 164 17.95 8.28 15.63
CA GLU A 164 16.51 8.13 15.57
C GLU A 164 15.88 8.47 16.92
N PHE A 165 14.80 9.23 16.90
CA PHE A 165 13.91 9.45 18.02
C PHE A 165 12.56 8.84 17.69
N ASN A 166 12.00 8.07 18.62
CA ASN A 166 10.63 7.58 18.52
C ASN A 166 9.89 7.86 19.83
N GLY A 167 8.59 8.12 19.71
CA GLY A 167 7.75 8.40 20.86
C GLY A 167 6.30 8.00 20.59
N THR A 168 5.68 7.35 21.57
CA THR A 168 4.24 7.08 21.56
C THR A 168 3.61 7.59 22.85
N LEU A 169 2.39 8.09 22.74
CA LEU A 169 1.57 8.48 23.87
C LEU A 169 0.15 7.99 23.62
N ASN A 170 -0.41 7.28 24.60
CA ASN A 170 -1.76 6.76 24.57
C ASN A 170 -2.45 7.17 25.87
N ALA A 171 -3.61 7.78 25.76
CA ALA A 171 -4.45 8.13 26.90
C ALA A 171 -5.91 7.91 26.54
N ALA A 172 -6.65 7.15 27.35
CA ALA A 172 -8.10 7.05 27.18
C ALA A 172 -8.86 7.10 28.50
N GLY A 173 -9.92 7.91 28.50
CA GLY A 173 -10.98 7.87 29.49
C GLY A 173 -12.06 6.84 29.12
N LYS A 174 -13.27 7.05 29.63
CA LYS A 174 -14.42 6.14 29.39
C LYS A 174 -14.88 6.13 27.93
N ASN A 175 -14.99 7.31 27.32
CA ASN A 175 -15.56 7.48 25.98
C ASN A 175 -14.58 8.12 24.99
N LEU A 176 -13.51 8.78 25.44
CA LEU A 176 -12.54 9.45 24.60
C LEU A 176 -11.17 8.81 24.75
N GLY A 177 -10.52 8.49 23.65
CA GLY A 177 -9.15 8.00 23.60
C GLY A 177 -8.32 8.77 22.58
N LEU A 178 -7.05 9.01 22.90
CA LEU A 178 -6.06 9.66 22.06
C LEU A 178 -4.81 8.80 22.01
N ALA A 179 -4.36 8.45 20.81
CA ALA A 179 -3.03 7.93 20.56
C ALA A 179 -2.26 8.94 19.70
N LEU A 180 -1.00 9.21 20.05
CA LEU A 180 -0.05 10.02 19.31
C LEU A 180 1.22 9.22 19.10
N THR A 181 1.80 9.30 17.91
CA THR A 181 3.08 8.67 17.56
C THR A 181 3.94 9.68 16.82
N GLY A 182 5.19 9.84 17.21
CA GLY A 182 6.16 10.68 16.56
C GLY A 182 7.45 9.93 16.28
N ASN A 183 8.11 10.26 15.17
CA ASN A 183 9.40 9.69 14.81
C ASN A 183 10.24 10.73 14.06
N ALA A 184 11.54 10.78 14.35
CA ALA A 184 12.51 11.57 13.60
C ALA A 184 13.75 10.71 13.34
N LEU A 185 14.20 10.68 12.09
CA LEU A 185 15.36 9.89 11.67
C LEU A 185 16.30 10.78 10.87
N GLN A 186 17.59 10.74 11.23
CA GLN A 186 18.67 11.32 10.44
C GLN A 186 19.79 10.31 10.27
N THR A 187 20.34 10.17 9.07
CA THR A 187 21.55 9.37 8.81
C THR A 187 22.25 9.85 7.54
N ASP A 188 23.56 9.68 7.46
CA ASP A 188 24.33 9.93 6.24
C ASP A 188 24.20 8.77 5.23
N ASN A 189 23.64 7.63 5.66
CA ASN A 189 23.60 6.36 4.94
C ASN A 189 25.00 5.86 4.51
N TYR A 190 25.03 4.70 3.85
CA TYR A 190 26.27 4.04 3.45
C TYR A 190 27.02 4.74 2.31
N ARG A 191 26.28 5.31 1.35
CA ARG A 191 26.85 5.92 0.13
C ARG A 191 26.98 7.44 0.28
N VAL A 192 27.97 7.99 -0.41
CA VAL A 192 28.12 9.44 -0.60
C VAL A 192 26.87 10.00 -1.30
N ASN A 193 26.43 11.21 -0.92
CA ASN A 193 25.17 11.82 -1.36
C ASN A 193 23.96 10.89 -1.18
N ASN A 194 23.83 10.32 0.02
CA ASN A 194 22.68 9.49 0.38
C ASN A 194 22.08 9.85 1.73
N ALA A 195 22.39 11.02 2.29
CA ALA A 195 21.86 11.40 3.58
C ALA A 195 20.33 11.47 3.57
N LEU A 196 19.73 11.03 4.66
CA LEU A 196 18.30 11.04 4.92
C LEU A 196 18.02 11.90 6.14
N ARG A 197 16.97 12.72 6.05
CA ARG A 197 16.33 13.38 7.18
C ARG A 197 14.84 13.18 7.07
N GLN A 198 14.19 12.84 8.18
CA GLN A 198 12.77 12.56 8.20
C GLN A 198 12.16 12.94 9.54
N LEU A 199 10.93 13.45 9.49
CA LEU A 199 10.08 13.71 10.63
C LEU A 199 8.66 13.22 10.33
N ASN A 200 8.06 12.51 11.28
CA ASN A 200 6.71 11.99 11.17
C ASN A 200 5.94 12.25 12.46
N LEU A 201 4.67 12.63 12.33
CA LEU A 201 3.72 12.73 13.44
C LEU A 201 2.39 12.11 13.01
N GLN A 202 1.80 11.28 13.86
CA GLN A 202 0.49 10.68 13.63
C GLN A 202 -0.37 10.74 14.89
N GLY A 203 -1.68 10.87 14.70
CA GLY A 203 -2.66 10.86 15.78
C GLY A 203 -3.91 10.06 15.44
N ASP A 204 -4.53 9.49 16.48
CA ASP A 204 -5.79 8.74 16.43
C ASP A 204 -6.65 9.13 17.64
N LEU A 205 -7.69 9.91 17.39
CA LEU A 205 -8.69 10.31 18.37
C LEU A 205 -9.95 9.45 18.19
N ARG A 206 -10.39 8.78 19.25
CA ARG A 206 -11.56 7.88 19.22
C ARG A 206 -12.60 8.32 20.23
N TYR A 207 -13.83 8.47 19.77
CA TYR A 207 -14.98 8.75 20.62
C TYR A 207 -16.00 7.60 20.55
N LYS A 208 -16.26 6.95 21.68
CA LYS A 208 -17.26 5.89 21.82
C LYS A 208 -18.59 6.46 22.26
N PHE A 209 -19.67 6.05 21.60
CA PHE A 209 -21.05 6.38 21.97
C PHE A 209 -21.92 5.11 21.96
N THR A 210 -23.18 5.22 22.38
CA THR A 210 -24.09 4.07 22.44
C THR A 210 -24.31 3.49 21.04
N GLY A 211 -23.92 2.23 20.86
CA GLY A 211 -24.07 1.52 19.59
C GLY A 211 -23.07 1.92 18.51
N GLY A 212 -21.97 2.63 18.82
CA GLY A 212 -21.00 3.00 17.80
C GLY A 212 -19.76 3.74 18.29
N ARG A 213 -18.95 4.21 17.33
CA ARG A 213 -17.77 5.04 17.59
C ARG A 213 -17.47 5.96 16.41
N ALA A 214 -16.85 7.10 16.70
CA ALA A 214 -16.23 7.98 15.73
C ALA A 214 -14.71 7.96 15.92
N LEU A 215 -13.96 8.04 14.83
CA LEU A 215 -12.50 8.08 14.84
C LEU A 215 -12.04 9.24 13.96
N LEU A 216 -11.08 10.02 14.44
CA LEU A 216 -10.35 11.03 13.66
C LEU A 216 -8.88 10.63 13.67
N LYS A 217 -8.37 10.23 12.51
CA LYS A 217 -6.95 10.00 12.29
C LYS A 217 -6.35 11.15 11.52
N PHE A 218 -5.11 11.51 11.83
CA PHE A 218 -4.36 12.51 11.10
C PHE A 218 -2.87 12.18 11.13
N GLY A 219 -2.13 12.69 10.16
CA GLY A 219 -0.69 12.56 10.16
C GLY A 219 -0.01 13.60 9.28
N LEU A 220 1.26 13.86 9.59
CA LEU A 220 2.16 14.75 8.91
C LEU A 220 3.49 14.03 8.71
N ASP A 221 4.07 14.12 7.52
CA ASP A 221 5.40 13.61 7.20
C ASP A 221 6.22 14.65 6.43
N ASP A 222 7.51 14.75 6.77
CA ASP A 222 8.53 15.51 6.03
C ASP A 222 9.74 14.61 5.84
N GLN A 223 10.28 14.58 4.63
CA GLN A 223 11.45 13.78 4.29
C GLN A 223 12.31 14.49 3.25
N ARG A 224 13.63 14.47 3.47
CA ARG A 224 14.64 14.79 2.47
C ARG A 224 15.60 13.62 2.33
N LEU A 225 15.80 13.16 1.10
CA LEU A 225 16.72 12.09 0.73
C LEU A 225 17.67 12.58 -0.36
N GLU A 226 18.96 12.46 -0.13
CA GLU A 226 19.97 12.59 -1.18
C GLU A 226 20.07 11.29 -2.00
N LEU A 227 20.23 11.43 -3.32
CA LEU A 227 20.18 10.32 -4.25
C LEU A 227 21.58 10.03 -4.81
N PRO A 228 22.18 8.86 -4.51
CA PRO A 228 23.58 8.57 -4.87
C PRO A 228 23.75 8.03 -6.30
N GLY A 229 22.65 7.82 -7.01
CA GLY A 229 22.65 7.32 -8.39
C GLY A 229 23.09 5.86 -8.53
N THR A 230 23.03 5.37 -9.77
CA THR A 230 23.40 3.98 -10.09
C THR A 230 24.92 3.78 -10.09
N ARG A 231 25.36 2.52 -10.00
CA ARG A 231 26.77 2.13 -10.11
C ARG A 231 26.91 0.94 -11.03
N THR A 232 27.93 0.96 -11.87
CA THR A 232 28.32 -0.21 -12.68
C THR A 232 28.98 -1.28 -11.81
N GLU A 233 29.02 -2.52 -12.29
CA GLU A 233 29.68 -3.61 -11.56
C GLU A 233 31.17 -3.33 -11.29
N SER A 234 31.88 -2.76 -12.28
CA SER A 234 33.30 -2.38 -12.13
C SER A 234 33.49 -1.36 -11.01
N GLN A 235 32.65 -0.32 -11.01
CA GLN A 235 32.63 0.71 -9.96
C GLN A 235 32.35 0.12 -8.56
N LEU A 236 31.47 -0.87 -8.43
CA LEU A 236 31.23 -1.55 -7.14
C LEU A 236 32.40 -2.42 -6.67
N ARG A 237 33.37 -2.75 -7.53
CA ARG A 237 34.58 -3.48 -7.11
C ARG A 237 35.63 -2.54 -6.51
N THR A 238 35.71 -1.31 -7.01
CA THR A 238 36.74 -0.33 -6.59
C THR A 238 36.23 0.73 -5.61
N ASP A 239 34.97 1.15 -5.75
CA ASP A 239 34.35 2.23 -4.97
C ASP A 239 32.84 2.00 -4.82
N ARG A 240 32.50 1.22 -3.77
CA ARG A 240 31.12 0.89 -3.40
C ARG A 240 30.36 2.05 -2.77
N LYS A 241 31.07 3.01 -2.18
CA LYS A 241 30.47 4.13 -1.44
C LYS A 241 30.26 5.36 -2.30
N GLY A 242 30.96 5.50 -3.42
CA GLY A 242 30.86 6.68 -4.29
C GLY A 242 29.45 6.96 -4.79
N THR A 243 29.31 8.12 -5.41
CA THR A 243 28.07 8.63 -6.02
C THR A 243 28.31 8.94 -7.49
N ALA A 244 27.29 8.71 -8.32
CA ALA A 244 27.28 9.22 -9.69
C ALA A 244 26.61 10.60 -9.77
N THR A 245 25.85 10.97 -8.76
CA THR A 245 24.95 12.12 -8.75
C THR A 245 25.12 12.89 -7.45
N PRO A 246 26.22 13.64 -7.28
CA PRO A 246 26.59 14.25 -5.99
C PRO A 246 25.68 15.39 -5.52
N ARG A 247 24.71 15.80 -6.35
CA ARG A 247 23.78 16.91 -6.04
C ARG A 247 22.31 16.50 -6.12
N ASP A 248 22.01 15.25 -6.45
CA ASP A 248 20.62 14.81 -6.62
C ASP A 248 19.95 14.64 -5.26
N PHE A 249 18.70 15.05 -5.18
CA PHE A 249 17.88 14.86 -3.99
C PHE A 249 16.39 14.76 -4.33
N SER A 250 15.62 14.23 -3.39
CA SER A 250 14.17 14.32 -3.36
C SER A 250 13.70 14.77 -1.99
N THR A 251 12.67 15.61 -1.96
CA THR A 251 11.90 15.94 -0.77
C THR A 251 10.46 15.51 -0.92
N ARG A 252 9.82 15.24 0.21
CA ARG A 252 8.39 14.96 0.30
C ARG A 252 7.85 15.57 1.58
N GLU A 253 6.72 16.26 1.43
CA GLU A 253 5.88 16.73 2.53
C GLU A 253 4.50 16.09 2.35
N GLY A 254 3.93 15.53 3.41
CA GLY A 254 2.65 14.85 3.36
C GLY A 254 1.78 15.22 4.56
N ALA A 255 0.48 15.31 4.32
CA ALA A 255 -0.53 15.47 5.35
C ALA A 255 -1.76 14.64 5.02
N TYR A 256 -2.36 13.99 6.01
CA TYR A 256 -3.65 13.34 5.84
C TYR A 256 -4.55 13.54 7.04
N VAL A 257 -5.85 13.45 6.78
CA VAL A 257 -6.90 13.40 7.80
C VAL A 257 -7.99 12.43 7.37
N THR A 258 -8.47 11.60 8.29
CA THR A 258 -9.55 10.66 8.06
C THR A 258 -10.54 10.69 9.20
N LEU A 259 -11.81 10.90 8.87
CA LEU A 259 -12.94 10.75 9.77
C LEU A 259 -13.65 9.43 9.47
N ARG A 260 -13.78 8.56 10.48
CA ARG A 260 -14.55 7.32 10.38
C ARG A 260 -15.70 7.34 11.38
N GLY A 261 -16.90 6.98 10.94
CA GLY A 261 -18.03 6.66 11.80
C GLY A 261 -18.37 5.18 11.69
N GLU A 262 -18.61 4.52 12.82
CA GLU A 262 -19.07 3.13 12.89
C GLU A 262 -20.29 3.03 13.80
N ARG A 263 -21.28 2.24 13.40
CA ARG A 263 -22.50 2.00 14.17
C ARG A 263 -22.97 0.55 14.03
N THR A 264 -23.22 -0.10 15.15
CA THR A 264 -23.83 -1.43 15.21
C THR A 264 -25.29 -1.29 15.61
N THR A 265 -26.17 -1.94 14.87
CA THR A 265 -27.61 -2.05 15.15
C THR A 265 -27.99 -3.52 15.32
N GLY A 266 -29.25 -3.81 15.65
CA GLY A 266 -29.74 -5.20 15.75
C GLY A 266 -29.73 -5.96 14.42
N PHE A 267 -29.60 -5.29 13.28
CA PHE A 267 -29.64 -5.89 11.95
C PHE A 267 -28.32 -5.78 11.17
N GLY A 268 -27.28 -5.14 11.74
CA GLY A 268 -25.97 -5.08 11.09
C GLY A 268 -25.00 -4.05 11.64
N GLU A 269 -23.82 -4.01 11.05
CA GLU A 269 -22.77 -3.03 11.31
C GLU A 269 -22.63 -2.09 10.11
N PHE A 270 -22.56 -0.79 10.37
CA PHE A 270 -22.44 0.26 9.37
C PHE A 270 -21.16 1.04 9.63
N ALA A 271 -20.44 1.38 8.57
CA ALA A 271 -19.27 2.20 8.68
C ALA A 271 -19.14 3.13 7.47
N ALA A 272 -18.60 4.32 7.69
CA ALA A 272 -18.24 5.23 6.62
C ALA A 272 -16.93 5.94 6.97
N ASP A 273 -16.08 6.11 5.97
CA ASP A 273 -14.82 6.84 6.05
C ASP A 273 -14.87 8.02 5.09
N LEU A 274 -14.47 9.20 5.54
CA LEU A 274 -14.15 10.36 4.71
C LEU A 274 -12.67 10.71 4.96
N SER A 275 -11.86 10.72 3.91
CA SER A 275 -10.43 11.01 4.01
C SER A 275 -10.02 12.09 3.02
N PHE A 276 -9.07 12.92 3.44
CA PHE A 276 -8.32 13.84 2.60
C PHE A 276 -6.82 13.60 2.80
N ARG A 277 -6.04 13.69 1.73
CA ARG A 277 -4.57 13.63 1.75
C ARG A 277 -3.98 14.64 0.75
N ASP A 278 -2.97 15.38 1.17
CA ASP A 278 -2.14 16.27 0.35
C ASP A 278 -0.70 15.73 0.43
N VAL A 279 -0.04 15.59 -0.72
CA VAL A 279 1.38 15.22 -0.79
C VAL A 279 2.07 16.13 -1.78
N ARG A 280 3.14 16.78 -1.35
CA ARG A 280 4.01 17.64 -2.16
C ARG A 280 5.38 17.03 -2.26
N ARG A 281 5.99 17.12 -3.44
CA ARG A 281 7.32 16.57 -3.68
C ARG A 281 8.14 17.50 -4.53
N THR A 282 9.43 17.47 -4.26
CA THR A 282 10.42 18.13 -5.10
C THR A 282 11.54 17.14 -5.38
N ALA A 283 12.10 17.18 -6.58
CA ALA A 283 13.31 16.44 -6.91
C ALA A 283 14.24 17.28 -7.77
N LEU A 284 15.54 17.11 -7.53
CA LEU A 284 16.61 17.64 -8.38
C LEU A 284 17.41 16.45 -8.92
N PHE A 285 17.57 16.42 -10.24
CA PHE A 285 18.46 15.52 -10.96
C PHE A 285 19.47 16.35 -11.74
N ASP A 286 20.70 16.40 -11.25
CA ASP A 286 21.73 17.34 -11.67
C ASP A 286 22.54 16.89 -12.89
N ASP A 287 22.65 15.58 -13.10
CA ASP A 287 23.38 14.98 -14.23
C ASP A 287 22.47 14.06 -15.05
N TYR A 288 21.24 14.52 -15.32
CA TYR A 288 20.29 13.76 -16.11
C TYR A 288 20.57 13.95 -17.61
N SER A 289 21.38 13.05 -18.19
CA SER A 289 21.63 13.04 -19.63
C SER A 289 20.51 12.27 -20.37
N ILE A 290 19.56 12.97 -20.98
CA ILE A 290 18.75 12.40 -22.08
C ILE A 290 19.45 12.82 -23.38
N ASP A 291 19.74 11.86 -24.26
CA ASP A 291 20.23 12.11 -25.63
C ASP A 291 21.54 12.92 -25.77
N GLY A 292 22.45 12.80 -24.80
CA GLY A 292 23.77 13.44 -24.88
C GLY A 292 23.80 14.92 -24.47
N PHE A 293 22.69 15.46 -23.97
CA PHE A 293 22.63 16.79 -23.38
C PHE A 293 22.53 16.67 -21.85
N ASN A 294 23.60 17.00 -21.14
CA ASN A 294 23.59 17.12 -19.68
C ASN A 294 22.70 18.30 -19.30
N SER A 295 21.51 18.03 -18.77
CA SER A 295 20.61 19.07 -18.27
C SER A 295 20.20 18.77 -16.84
N LYS A 296 20.25 19.79 -15.98
CA LYS A 296 19.72 19.69 -14.63
C LYS A 296 18.20 19.72 -14.73
N THR A 297 17.53 18.72 -14.17
CA THR A 297 16.08 18.63 -14.11
C THR A 297 15.61 18.92 -12.68
N PHE A 298 14.66 19.82 -12.56
CA PHE A 298 13.91 20.04 -11.33
C PHE A 298 12.45 19.63 -11.54
N VAL A 299 11.90 18.83 -10.63
CA VAL A 299 10.50 18.39 -10.67
C VAL A 299 9.82 18.85 -9.39
N ASN A 300 8.66 19.48 -9.53
CA ASN A 300 7.76 19.77 -8.42
C ASN A 300 6.41 19.09 -8.70
N SER A 301 5.88 18.33 -7.75
CA SER A 301 4.55 17.72 -7.89
C SER A 301 3.71 17.85 -6.63
N GLN A 302 2.40 17.91 -6.82
CA GLN A 302 1.42 17.81 -5.74
C GLN A 302 0.28 16.90 -6.14
N SER A 303 -0.15 16.07 -5.18
CA SER A 303 -1.29 15.17 -5.28
C SER A 303 -2.27 15.43 -4.14
N ASP A 304 -3.52 15.69 -4.48
CA ASP A 304 -4.62 15.80 -3.52
C ASP A 304 -5.58 14.62 -3.72
N VAL A 305 -5.96 13.96 -2.63
CA VAL A 305 -6.83 12.77 -2.65
C VAL A 305 -8.02 12.96 -1.74
N TRP A 306 -9.22 12.85 -2.29
CA TRP A 306 -10.45 12.70 -1.52
C TRP A 306 -10.98 11.29 -1.63
N LEU A 307 -11.44 10.73 -0.52
CA LEU A 307 -11.97 9.37 -0.47
C LEU A 307 -13.18 9.28 0.45
N PHE A 308 -14.25 8.64 -0.03
CA PHE A 308 -15.45 8.31 0.73
C PHE A 308 -15.81 6.82 0.59
N ASN A 309 -15.95 6.11 1.71
CA ASN A 309 -16.16 4.65 1.74
C ASN A 309 -17.27 4.21 2.70
N PRO A 310 -18.55 4.41 2.34
CA PRO A 310 -19.67 3.84 3.10
C PRO A 310 -19.79 2.34 2.86
N ARG A 311 -20.11 1.59 3.92
CA ARG A 311 -20.27 0.14 3.90
C ARG A 311 -21.21 -0.35 5.01
N ALA A 312 -21.79 -1.52 4.78
CA ALA A 312 -22.64 -2.22 5.72
C ALA A 312 -22.28 -3.71 5.74
N LYS A 313 -22.37 -4.34 6.91
CA LYS A 313 -22.26 -5.78 7.13
C LYS A 313 -23.57 -6.26 7.75
N LEU A 314 -24.28 -7.13 7.04
CA LEU A 314 -25.63 -7.57 7.35
C LEU A 314 -25.62 -9.08 7.58
N PRO A 315 -25.65 -9.55 8.83
CA PRO A 315 -25.82 -10.96 9.14
C PRO A 315 -27.29 -11.37 8.99
N PHE A 316 -27.55 -12.56 8.45
CA PHE A 316 -28.89 -13.13 8.38
C PHE A 316 -28.85 -14.67 8.36
N GLN A 317 -29.95 -15.29 8.73
CA GLN A 317 -30.13 -16.74 8.63
C GLN A 317 -31.12 -17.06 7.51
N ALA A 318 -30.74 -17.95 6.61
CA ALA A 318 -31.60 -18.44 5.54
C ALA A 318 -31.21 -19.87 5.19
N LEU A 319 -32.17 -20.68 4.75
CA LEU A 319 -31.91 -22.07 4.30
C LEU A 319 -31.15 -22.94 5.33
N GLY A 320 -31.32 -22.67 6.63
CA GLY A 320 -30.60 -23.37 7.71
C GLY A 320 -29.10 -23.06 7.79
N MET A 321 -28.66 -21.96 7.19
CA MET A 321 -27.26 -21.51 7.16
C MET A 321 -27.12 -20.09 7.70
N ASP A 322 -25.94 -19.79 8.27
CA ASP A 322 -25.56 -18.43 8.64
C ASP A 322 -24.97 -17.74 7.40
N HIS A 323 -25.47 -16.54 7.11
CA HIS A 323 -24.99 -15.70 6.03
C HIS A 323 -24.49 -14.36 6.55
N GLU A 324 -23.49 -13.81 5.88
CA GLU A 324 -23.00 -12.45 6.07
C GLU A 324 -22.93 -11.77 4.71
N LEU A 325 -23.59 -10.63 4.57
CA LEU A 325 -23.54 -9.80 3.37
C LEU A 325 -22.83 -8.48 3.70
N ILE A 326 -21.70 -8.23 3.03
CA ILE A 326 -21.03 -6.94 3.03
C ILE A 326 -21.43 -6.22 1.75
N LEU A 327 -21.94 -5.00 1.89
CA LEU A 327 -22.24 -4.08 0.79
C LEU A 327 -21.41 -2.81 0.99
N GLY A 328 -20.88 -2.23 -0.08
CA GLY A 328 -20.23 -0.95 0.04
C GLY A 328 -20.08 -0.20 -1.26
N ALA A 329 -19.80 1.08 -1.11
CA ALA A 329 -19.38 1.95 -2.20
C ALA A 329 -18.00 2.53 -1.89
N ASN A 330 -17.28 2.89 -2.96
CA ASN A 330 -15.99 3.55 -2.86
C ASN A 330 -15.97 4.68 -3.90
N LEU A 331 -15.84 5.90 -3.41
CA LEU A 331 -15.67 7.10 -4.21
C LEU A 331 -14.29 7.66 -3.89
N GLU A 332 -13.50 7.93 -4.91
CA GLU A 332 -12.12 8.40 -4.76
C GLU A 332 -11.80 9.36 -5.91
N TRP A 333 -11.25 10.51 -5.57
CA TRP A 333 -10.90 11.59 -6.49
C TRP A 333 -9.45 11.97 -6.27
N TRP A 334 -8.68 11.92 -7.35
CA TRP A 334 -7.29 12.35 -7.37
C TRP A 334 -7.17 13.58 -8.25
N ASP A 335 -6.48 14.58 -7.73
CA ASP A 335 -6.03 15.75 -8.47
C ASP A 335 -4.51 15.80 -8.39
N TYR A 336 -3.86 15.83 -9.55
CA TYR A 336 -2.41 15.83 -9.69
C TYR A 336 -1.95 17.03 -10.49
N ARG A 337 -0.86 17.65 -10.04
CA ARG A 337 -0.15 18.69 -10.79
C ARG A 337 1.35 18.48 -10.68
N ALA A 338 2.05 18.63 -11.79
CA ALA A 338 3.51 18.55 -11.82
C ALA A 338 4.13 19.49 -12.83
N GLU A 339 5.19 20.17 -12.40
CA GLU A 339 6.02 21.02 -13.23
C GLU A 339 7.41 20.42 -13.33
N ARG A 340 7.97 20.42 -14.54
CA ARG A 340 9.35 20.02 -14.82
C ARG A 340 10.09 21.19 -15.42
N LEU A 341 11.21 21.57 -14.83
CA LEU A 341 12.09 22.62 -15.32
C LEU A 341 13.45 22.04 -15.65
N THR A 342 14.08 22.55 -16.71
CA THR A 342 15.44 22.18 -17.12
C THR A 342 16.33 23.41 -17.24
N GLY A 343 17.63 23.29 -17.00
CA GLY A 343 18.54 24.43 -17.14
C GLY A 343 20.01 24.11 -16.87
N SER A 344 20.89 25.08 -17.16
CA SER A 344 22.32 24.98 -16.83
C SER A 344 22.58 25.16 -15.33
N GLU A 345 21.72 25.89 -14.62
CA GLU A 345 21.77 26.10 -13.17
C GLU A 345 20.36 26.11 -12.55
N THR A 346 19.81 24.95 -12.16
CA THR A 346 18.52 24.90 -11.45
C THR A 346 18.74 25.08 -9.94
N VAL A 347 18.75 26.33 -9.47
CA VAL A 347 18.52 26.68 -8.06
C VAL A 347 17.16 27.37 -7.98
N PRO A 348 16.25 26.98 -7.07
CA PRO A 348 15.01 27.74 -6.86
C PRO A 348 15.32 29.22 -6.59
N GLY A 349 14.88 30.11 -7.49
CA GLY A 349 15.10 31.56 -7.37
C GLY A 349 16.39 32.11 -7.99
N SER A 350 17.21 31.31 -8.69
CA SER A 350 18.33 31.81 -9.51
C SER A 350 17.85 32.25 -10.89
N ALA A 351 18.31 33.41 -11.36
CA ALA A 351 17.97 33.99 -12.67
C ALA A 351 18.68 33.32 -13.87
N SER A 352 19.46 32.26 -13.64
CA SER A 352 20.18 31.50 -14.68
C SER A 352 19.26 30.45 -15.35
N ALA A 353 18.59 30.83 -16.45
CA ALA A 353 17.98 29.96 -17.48
C ALA A 353 17.33 28.63 -16.99
N THR A 354 16.26 28.69 -16.19
CA THR A 354 15.34 27.56 -16.01
C THR A 354 14.23 27.62 -17.06
N THR A 355 14.21 26.67 -17.99
CA THR A 355 13.17 26.53 -19.01
C THR A 355 12.13 25.53 -18.52
N LEU A 356 10.88 25.97 -18.41
CA LEU A 356 9.74 25.07 -18.19
C LEU A 356 9.66 24.08 -19.35
N GLN A 357 9.61 22.78 -19.03
CA GLN A 357 9.55 21.69 -20.01
C GLN A 357 8.14 21.10 -20.09
N THR A 358 7.49 20.90 -18.94
CA THR A 358 6.12 20.36 -18.86
C THR A 358 5.38 20.97 -17.69
N ASP A 359 4.07 21.18 -17.85
CA ASP A 359 3.14 21.57 -16.79
C ASP A 359 1.90 20.66 -16.85
N VAL A 360 2.01 19.50 -16.25
CA VAL A 360 1.00 18.43 -16.34
C VAL A 360 -0.02 18.59 -15.22
N VAL A 361 -1.29 18.65 -15.60
CA VAL A 361 -2.43 18.47 -14.69
C VAL A 361 -3.19 17.22 -15.05
N ALA A 362 -3.58 16.43 -14.06
CA ALA A 362 -4.32 15.21 -14.28
C ALA A 362 -5.34 14.94 -13.17
N THR A 363 -6.44 14.28 -13.54
CA THR A 363 -7.46 13.85 -12.59
C THR A 363 -7.81 12.38 -12.82
N GLN A 364 -8.06 11.66 -11.72
CA GLN A 364 -8.59 10.30 -11.75
C GLN A 364 -9.77 10.20 -10.79
N GLN A 365 -10.94 9.86 -11.33
CA GLN A 365 -12.15 9.66 -10.54
C GLN A 365 -12.53 8.18 -10.56
N ASN A 366 -12.58 7.58 -9.38
CA ASN A 366 -12.92 6.19 -9.17
C ASN A 366 -14.25 6.12 -8.42
N ARG A 367 -15.27 5.51 -9.04
CA ARG A 367 -16.58 5.28 -8.42
C ARG A 367 -16.88 3.80 -8.49
N ALA A 368 -17.20 3.18 -7.36
CA ALA A 368 -17.43 1.73 -7.33
C ALA A 368 -18.51 1.33 -6.35
N VAL A 369 -19.14 0.20 -6.68
CA VAL A 369 -19.98 -0.58 -5.78
C VAL A 369 -19.42 -1.99 -5.67
N TYR A 370 -19.49 -2.57 -4.48
CA TYR A 370 -19.05 -3.94 -4.26
C TYR A 370 -19.97 -4.64 -3.27
N LEU A 371 -20.00 -5.96 -3.42
CA LEU A 371 -20.64 -6.86 -2.49
C LEU A 371 -19.73 -8.05 -2.20
N GLN A 372 -19.85 -8.58 -1.00
CA GLN A 372 -19.27 -9.86 -0.63
C GLN A 372 -20.28 -10.62 0.22
N HIS A 373 -20.67 -11.80 -0.25
CA HIS A 373 -21.55 -12.71 0.45
C HIS A 373 -20.74 -13.87 1.00
N THR A 374 -20.95 -14.20 2.27
CA THR A 374 -20.35 -15.36 2.92
C THR A 374 -21.45 -16.25 3.46
N SER A 375 -21.37 -17.55 3.20
CA SER A 375 -22.29 -18.55 3.74
C SER A 375 -21.51 -19.59 4.55
N THR A 376 -21.97 -19.89 5.75
CA THR A 376 -21.40 -20.94 6.60
C THR A 376 -22.37 -22.12 6.65
N LEU A 377 -21.95 -23.24 6.08
CA LEU A 377 -22.73 -24.48 6.06
C LEU A 377 -22.62 -25.18 7.43
N PRO A 378 -23.58 -26.07 7.79
CA PRO A 378 -23.62 -26.72 9.10
C PRO A 378 -22.36 -27.52 9.49
N LYS A 379 -21.54 -27.95 8.52
CA LYS A 379 -20.27 -28.66 8.76
C LYS A 379 -19.05 -27.73 8.84
N GLY A 380 -19.27 -26.42 9.00
CA GLY A 380 -18.22 -25.41 9.10
C GLY A 380 -17.61 -24.99 7.75
N THR A 381 -18.09 -25.53 6.64
CA THR A 381 -17.66 -25.09 5.30
C THR A 381 -18.08 -23.64 5.10
N THR A 382 -17.14 -22.78 4.71
CA THR A 382 -17.43 -21.40 4.35
C THR A 382 -17.30 -21.22 2.85
N ILE A 383 -18.31 -20.61 2.23
CA ILE A 383 -18.30 -20.22 0.82
C ILE A 383 -18.39 -18.70 0.75
N THR A 384 -17.53 -18.06 -0.04
CA THR A 384 -17.56 -16.62 -0.28
C THR A 384 -17.75 -16.32 -1.76
N LEU A 385 -18.62 -15.35 -2.05
CA LEU A 385 -18.86 -14.82 -3.39
C LEU A 385 -18.67 -13.30 -3.34
N GLY A 386 -17.76 -12.78 -4.14
CA GLY A 386 -17.42 -11.37 -4.20
C GLY A 386 -17.62 -10.79 -5.59
N GLY A 387 -18.10 -9.55 -5.66
CA GLY A 387 -18.27 -8.81 -6.91
C GLY A 387 -18.05 -7.31 -6.72
N ARG A 388 -17.40 -6.68 -7.69
CA ARG A 388 -17.17 -5.23 -7.76
C ARG A 388 -17.38 -4.74 -9.18
N LEU A 389 -18.05 -3.60 -9.30
CA LEU A 389 -18.11 -2.80 -10.52
C LEU A 389 -17.54 -1.42 -10.22
N GLN A 390 -16.62 -0.94 -11.07
CA GLN A 390 -15.94 0.34 -10.88
C GLN A 390 -15.89 1.12 -12.21
N TRP A 391 -16.32 2.37 -12.15
CA TRP A 391 -16.20 3.36 -13.21
C TRP A 391 -15.00 4.25 -12.92
N VAL A 392 -14.16 4.42 -13.93
CA VAL A 392 -12.88 5.14 -13.87
C VAL A 392 -12.91 6.20 -14.94
N ASP A 393 -12.73 7.46 -14.56
CA ASP A 393 -12.56 8.57 -15.47
C ASP A 393 -11.17 9.18 -15.25
N ASN A 394 -10.32 9.07 -16.27
CA ASN A 394 -8.97 9.62 -16.28
C ASN A 394 -8.90 10.78 -17.26
N LYS A 395 -8.25 11.87 -16.84
CA LYS A 395 -7.91 13.02 -17.70
C LYS A 395 -6.51 13.47 -17.39
N ALA A 396 -5.74 13.84 -18.41
CA ALA A 396 -4.44 14.47 -18.24
C ALA A 396 -4.21 15.48 -19.36
N ASN A 397 -3.52 16.57 -19.04
CA ASN A 397 -3.24 17.66 -19.96
C ASN A 397 -1.92 18.33 -19.56
N ASP A 398 -0.99 18.45 -20.50
CA ASP A 398 0.17 19.31 -20.36
C ASP A 398 -0.22 20.72 -20.82
N ARG A 399 -0.32 21.66 -19.89
CA ARG A 399 -0.73 23.05 -20.14
C ARG A 399 0.35 23.85 -20.86
N PHE A 400 1.61 23.43 -20.77
CA PHE A 400 2.72 24.08 -21.47
C PHE A 400 2.71 23.76 -22.97
N ASN A 401 2.16 22.61 -23.34
CA ASN A 401 2.17 22.11 -24.70
C ASN A 401 0.77 22.15 -25.34
N PRO A 402 0.53 23.04 -26.32
CA PRO A 402 -0.81 23.21 -26.91
C PRO A 402 -1.26 22.04 -27.79
N SER A 403 -0.34 21.12 -28.12
CA SER A 403 -0.55 20.05 -29.08
C SER A 403 -1.64 19.06 -28.66
N ALA A 404 -2.34 18.48 -29.65
CA ALA A 404 -3.46 17.59 -29.37
C ALA A 404 -3.05 16.30 -28.65
N HIS A 405 -1.84 15.79 -28.88
CA HIS A 405 -1.30 14.59 -28.22
C HIS A 405 -0.75 14.85 -26.81
N ALA A 406 -0.69 16.12 -26.39
CA ALA A 406 -0.32 16.52 -25.03
C ALA A 406 -1.52 16.55 -24.07
N ARG A 407 -2.66 15.99 -24.50
CA ARG A 407 -3.88 15.84 -23.71
C ARG A 407 -4.56 14.52 -23.99
N GLY A 408 -5.17 13.93 -22.97
CA GLY A 408 -5.84 12.65 -23.07
C GLY A 408 -6.96 12.51 -22.05
N GLN A 409 -8.00 11.78 -22.43
CA GLN A 409 -9.05 11.37 -21.52
C GLN A 409 -9.52 9.96 -21.83
N GLN A 410 -9.94 9.22 -20.82
CA GLN A 410 -10.47 7.88 -20.98
C GLN A 410 -11.47 7.58 -19.86
N SER A 411 -12.61 7.02 -20.24
CA SER A 411 -13.57 6.42 -19.31
C SER A 411 -13.55 4.90 -19.49
N ARG A 412 -13.44 4.18 -18.37
CA ARG A 412 -13.43 2.71 -18.35
C ARG A 412 -14.32 2.18 -17.24
N THR A 413 -15.05 1.11 -17.56
CA THR A 413 -15.73 0.29 -16.56
C THR A 413 -14.94 -0.98 -16.36
N VAL A 414 -14.45 -1.20 -15.15
CA VAL A 414 -13.70 -2.39 -14.74
C VAL A 414 -14.48 -3.14 -13.67
N HIS A 415 -14.27 -4.46 -13.61
CA HIS A 415 -14.94 -5.31 -12.63
C HIS A 415 -13.95 -6.25 -11.96
N ALA A 416 -14.22 -6.62 -10.71
CA ALA A 416 -13.53 -7.69 -10.02
C ALA A 416 -14.56 -8.68 -9.49
N TYR A 417 -14.18 -9.94 -9.38
CA TYR A 417 -15.01 -10.95 -8.76
C TYR A 417 -14.11 -11.98 -8.10
N ASP A 418 -14.64 -12.65 -7.09
CA ASP A 418 -14.00 -13.83 -6.53
C ASP A 418 -15.01 -14.85 -6.00
N VAL A 419 -14.56 -16.11 -6.01
CA VAL A 419 -15.27 -17.25 -5.43
C VAL A 419 -14.26 -17.96 -4.56
N GLY A 420 -14.61 -18.16 -3.29
CA GLY A 420 -13.75 -18.79 -2.30
C GLY A 420 -14.50 -19.90 -1.57
N VAL A 421 -13.77 -20.95 -1.22
CA VAL A 421 -14.25 -22.03 -0.36
C VAL A 421 -13.20 -22.31 0.72
N ARG A 422 -13.67 -22.57 1.94
CA ARG A 422 -12.86 -23.09 3.02
C ARG A 422 -13.59 -24.26 3.68
N GLN A 423 -12.88 -25.37 3.83
CA GLN A 423 -13.39 -26.59 4.43
C GLN A 423 -12.48 -27.01 5.58
N PRO A 424 -12.96 -26.91 6.84
CA PRO A 424 -12.30 -27.57 7.96
C PRO A 424 -12.26 -29.09 7.74
N LEU A 425 -11.10 -29.70 7.96
CA LEU A 425 -10.85 -31.14 7.85
C LEU A 425 -10.45 -31.66 9.24
N GLY A 426 -11.45 -31.91 10.08
CA GLY A 426 -11.24 -32.21 11.50
C GLY A 426 -10.88 -30.96 12.30
N SER A 427 -10.07 -31.12 13.36
CA SER A 427 -9.70 -30.05 14.28
C SER A 427 -8.39 -29.34 13.95
N ALA A 428 -7.52 -29.94 13.13
CA ALA A 428 -6.17 -29.44 12.89
C ALA A 428 -5.95 -28.92 11.47
N PHE A 429 -6.70 -29.42 10.48
CA PHE A 429 -6.50 -29.06 9.08
C PHE A 429 -7.65 -28.24 8.53
N SER A 430 -7.35 -27.38 7.56
CA SER A 430 -8.36 -26.71 6.74
C SER A 430 -7.86 -26.59 5.31
N PHE A 431 -8.65 -27.07 4.37
CA PHE A 431 -8.43 -26.81 2.95
C PHE A 431 -9.08 -25.48 2.57
N TYR A 432 -8.45 -24.72 1.70
CA TYR A 432 -9.07 -23.55 1.10
C TYR A 432 -8.73 -23.44 -0.40
N GLY A 433 -9.61 -22.78 -1.13
CA GLY A 433 -9.39 -22.44 -2.53
C GLY A 433 -10.07 -21.13 -2.87
N LYS A 434 -9.45 -20.33 -3.73
CA LYS A 434 -10.02 -19.08 -4.24
C LYS A 434 -9.67 -18.88 -5.71
N PHE A 435 -10.65 -18.44 -6.47
CA PHE A 435 -10.50 -18.03 -7.86
C PHE A 435 -11.13 -16.66 -8.06
N GLY A 436 -10.53 -15.81 -8.89
CA GLY A 436 -11.12 -14.52 -9.16
C GLY A 436 -10.37 -13.69 -10.19
N ARG A 437 -10.92 -12.51 -10.46
CA ARG A 437 -10.36 -11.50 -11.34
C ARG A 437 -10.06 -10.22 -10.56
N SER A 438 -8.90 -9.63 -10.82
CA SER A 438 -8.47 -8.34 -10.27
C SER A 438 -8.01 -7.39 -11.37
N PHE A 439 -7.70 -6.16 -10.99
CA PHE A 439 -7.15 -5.16 -11.89
C PHE A 439 -6.28 -4.15 -11.16
N ARG A 440 -5.41 -3.47 -11.91
CA ARG A 440 -4.79 -2.21 -11.51
C ARG A 440 -5.08 -1.15 -12.57
N ILE A 441 -5.21 0.09 -12.11
CA ILE A 441 -5.35 1.25 -12.99
C ILE A 441 -3.95 1.83 -13.17
N PRO A 442 -3.58 2.29 -14.39
CA PRO A 442 -2.32 2.98 -14.59
C PRO A 442 -2.20 4.17 -13.63
N THR A 443 -1.02 4.35 -13.07
CA THR A 443 -0.63 5.55 -12.34
C THR A 443 -0.65 6.77 -13.26
N VAL A 444 -0.69 7.96 -12.68
CA VAL A 444 -0.66 9.21 -13.43
C VAL A 444 0.62 9.30 -14.26
N ASP A 445 1.77 8.96 -13.68
CA ASP A 445 3.08 8.93 -14.34
C ASP A 445 3.17 7.89 -15.46
N GLU A 446 2.40 6.80 -15.36
CA GLU A 446 2.37 5.81 -16.44
C GLU A 446 1.64 6.32 -17.70
N ASN A 447 0.76 7.32 -17.55
CA ASN A 447 -0.09 7.83 -18.64
C ASN A 447 0.53 8.98 -19.45
N PHE A 448 1.70 9.50 -19.07
CA PHE A 448 2.39 10.51 -19.85
C PHE A 448 3.89 10.26 -19.89
N ASN A 449 4.52 10.57 -21.02
CA ASN A 449 5.97 10.45 -21.17
C ASN A 449 6.65 11.64 -20.48
N GLN A 450 7.34 11.36 -19.37
CA GLN A 450 8.08 12.36 -18.59
C GLN A 450 9.38 12.85 -19.24
N PHE A 451 9.83 12.19 -20.31
CA PHE A 451 11.17 12.36 -20.89
C PHE A 451 11.17 13.13 -22.21
N GLY A 452 10.00 13.39 -22.80
CA GLY A 452 9.85 13.98 -24.13
C GLY A 452 10.24 12.98 -25.23
N GLY A 453 9.58 13.09 -26.40
CA GLY A 453 10.08 12.42 -27.62
C GLY A 453 11.35 13.09 -28.17
N PRO A 454 11.87 12.64 -29.33
CA PRO A 454 13.03 13.25 -30.02
C PRO A 454 12.85 14.72 -30.45
N ALA A 455 11.75 15.37 -30.05
CA ALA A 455 11.44 16.78 -30.21
C ALA A 455 10.96 17.45 -28.91
N PHE A 456 11.29 16.92 -27.73
CA PHE A 456 10.91 17.46 -26.40
C PHE A 456 9.40 17.53 -26.13
N ASP A 457 8.62 16.75 -26.88
CA ASP A 457 7.17 16.84 -26.88
C ASP A 457 6.56 15.88 -25.82
N SER A 458 5.79 16.43 -24.88
CA SER A 458 5.04 15.69 -23.85
C SER A 458 3.89 14.92 -24.51
N ILE A 459 3.96 13.59 -24.49
CA ILE A 459 2.93 12.73 -25.06
C ILE A 459 2.10 12.15 -23.93
N ILE A 460 0.80 12.42 -23.96
CA ILE A 460 -0.18 11.83 -23.04
C ILE A 460 -0.89 10.68 -23.74
N LYS A 461 -0.74 9.48 -23.17
CA LYS A 461 -1.44 8.27 -23.60
C LYS A 461 -2.06 7.61 -22.38
N ILE A 462 -3.37 7.79 -22.23
CA ILE A 462 -4.11 7.11 -21.16
C ILE A 462 -4.16 5.61 -21.46
N LEU A 463 -3.49 4.81 -20.63
CA LEU A 463 -3.34 3.37 -20.81
C LEU A 463 -4.59 2.60 -20.37
N GLU A 464 -4.75 1.39 -20.91
CA GLU A 464 -5.79 0.47 -20.44
C GLU A 464 -5.45 -0.06 -19.04
N PRO A 465 -6.48 -0.34 -18.21
CA PRO A 465 -6.29 -1.10 -16.98
C PRO A 465 -5.66 -2.47 -17.23
N GLN A 466 -4.64 -2.80 -16.46
CA GLN A 466 -4.10 -4.15 -16.38
C GLN A 466 -5.06 -5.02 -15.58
N THR A 467 -5.25 -6.27 -16.00
CA THR A 467 -6.19 -7.21 -15.37
C THR A 467 -5.48 -8.52 -15.08
N ALA A 468 -5.94 -9.24 -14.05
CA ALA A 468 -5.37 -10.52 -13.66
C ALA A 468 -6.47 -11.54 -13.38
N HIS A 469 -6.26 -12.78 -13.82
CA HIS A 469 -7.03 -13.93 -13.34
C HIS A 469 -6.14 -14.76 -12.42
N THR A 470 -6.61 -14.97 -11.20
CA THR A 470 -5.86 -15.64 -10.15
C THR A 470 -6.62 -16.85 -9.65
N GLY A 471 -5.94 -17.99 -9.58
CA GLY A 471 -6.40 -19.18 -8.88
C GLY A 471 -5.41 -19.56 -7.79
N GLU A 472 -5.90 -19.95 -6.61
CA GLU A 472 -5.12 -20.41 -5.48
C GLU A 472 -5.82 -21.58 -4.78
N ILE A 473 -5.03 -22.57 -4.36
CA ILE A 473 -5.44 -23.61 -3.42
C ILE A 473 -4.42 -23.67 -2.29
N GLY A 474 -4.86 -24.04 -1.09
CA GLY A 474 -3.97 -24.19 0.04
C GLY A 474 -4.49 -25.09 1.15
N LEU A 475 -3.55 -25.49 1.99
CA LEU A 475 -3.78 -26.31 3.19
C LEU A 475 -3.19 -25.57 4.39
N ASP A 476 -4.04 -25.31 5.37
CA ASP A 476 -3.67 -24.81 6.68
C ASP A 476 -3.62 -25.96 7.68
N TYR A 477 -2.58 -25.96 8.51
CA TYR A 477 -2.44 -26.83 9.68
C TYR A 477 -2.26 -25.97 10.93
N GLN A 478 -3.03 -26.27 11.98
CA GLN A 478 -2.93 -25.65 13.28
C GLN A 478 -3.21 -26.66 14.39
N GLN A 479 -2.21 -26.95 15.22
CA GLN A 479 -2.38 -27.77 16.42
C GLN A 479 -1.50 -27.23 17.55
N GLY A 480 -2.11 -26.84 18.66
CA GLY A 480 -1.41 -26.15 19.74
C GLY A 480 -0.66 -24.91 19.22
N PRO A 481 0.63 -24.73 19.55
CA PRO A 481 1.40 -23.56 19.09
C PRO A 481 1.88 -23.67 17.64
N VAL A 482 1.78 -24.84 17.00
CA VAL A 482 2.33 -25.07 15.66
C VAL A 482 1.31 -24.63 14.62
N ARG A 483 1.76 -23.77 13.70
CA ARG A 483 1.00 -23.36 12.52
C ARG A 483 1.85 -23.56 11.27
N ALA A 484 1.29 -24.19 10.25
CA ALA A 484 1.91 -24.33 8.94
C ALA A 484 0.89 -24.05 7.85
N ARG A 485 1.35 -23.47 6.75
CA ARG A 485 0.54 -23.24 5.55
C ARG A 485 1.35 -23.60 4.31
N THR A 486 0.69 -24.28 3.39
CA THR A 486 1.19 -24.48 2.03
C THR A 486 0.15 -23.99 1.04
N SER A 487 0.57 -23.28 -0.01
CA SER A 487 -0.33 -22.86 -1.09
C SER A 487 0.33 -22.94 -2.46
N LEU A 488 -0.51 -23.20 -3.47
CA LEU A 488 -0.16 -23.17 -4.88
C LEU A 488 -1.06 -22.14 -5.57
N TYR A 489 -0.45 -21.24 -6.35
CA TYR A 489 -1.20 -20.19 -7.04
C TYR A 489 -0.73 -20.01 -8.48
N ARG A 490 -1.62 -19.47 -9.32
CA ARG A 490 -1.34 -19.04 -10.70
C ARG A 490 -1.99 -17.69 -10.94
N ILE A 491 -1.23 -16.75 -11.48
CA ILE A 491 -1.69 -15.40 -11.85
C ILE A 491 -1.42 -15.21 -13.34
N ASN A 492 -2.46 -14.99 -14.14
CA ASN A 492 -2.34 -14.69 -15.57
C ASN A 492 -2.71 -13.22 -15.80
N LEU A 493 -1.77 -12.42 -16.30
CA LEU A 493 -1.94 -10.99 -16.56
C LEU A 493 -2.33 -10.72 -18.02
N ASN A 494 -3.25 -9.77 -18.19
CA ASN A 494 -3.60 -9.17 -19.49
C ASN A 494 -3.46 -7.66 -19.40
N ASN A 495 -3.11 -7.02 -20.53
CA ASN A 495 -2.81 -5.58 -20.60
C ASN A 495 -1.72 -5.15 -19.59
N GLU A 496 -0.74 -6.01 -19.35
CA GLU A 496 0.40 -5.70 -18.47
C GLU A 496 1.03 -4.38 -18.92
N ILE A 497 1.09 -3.41 -18.01
CA ILE A 497 1.66 -2.10 -18.32
C ILE A 497 3.16 -2.22 -18.15
N ASN A 498 3.88 -1.98 -19.24
CA ASN A 498 5.32 -2.09 -19.31
C ASN A 498 5.95 -0.81 -19.86
N PHE A 499 7.12 -0.47 -19.34
CA PHE A 499 7.93 0.62 -19.85
C PHE A 499 8.70 0.18 -21.10
N ILE A 500 8.53 0.89 -22.22
CA ILE A 500 9.32 0.66 -23.44
C ILE A 500 10.43 1.71 -23.51
N ASN A 501 11.67 1.22 -23.53
CA ASN A 501 12.86 2.05 -23.61
C ASN A 501 13.12 2.57 -25.05
N ILE A 502 12.84 1.77 -26.09
CA ILE A 502 13.12 2.13 -27.49
C ILE A 502 12.05 1.54 -28.43
N ASP A 503 11.26 2.41 -29.06
CA ASP A 503 10.41 2.16 -30.23
C ASP A 503 10.72 3.30 -31.24
N PRO A 504 10.91 3.03 -32.55
CA PRO A 504 11.21 4.05 -33.56
C PRO A 504 10.26 5.26 -33.57
N PHE A 505 9.08 5.16 -32.96
CA PHE A 505 8.11 6.26 -32.84
C PHE A 505 7.67 6.58 -31.41
N ARG A 506 8.13 5.84 -30.39
CA ARG A 506 7.72 5.99 -28.97
C ARG A 506 8.90 5.76 -28.02
N PHE A 507 9.77 6.76 -27.91
CA PHE A 507 10.86 6.75 -26.95
C PHE A 507 10.32 6.96 -25.53
N PHE A 508 10.80 6.18 -24.56
CA PHE A 508 10.54 6.33 -23.12
C PHE A 508 9.05 6.39 -22.70
N ALA A 509 8.18 5.61 -23.35
CA ALA A 509 6.74 5.60 -23.06
C ALA A 509 6.27 4.25 -22.52
N ASN A 510 5.25 4.29 -21.67
CA ASN A 510 4.58 3.07 -21.21
C ASN A 510 3.57 2.56 -22.25
N THR A 511 3.36 1.25 -22.28
CA THR A 511 2.31 0.62 -23.09
C THR A 511 1.69 -0.55 -22.37
N ASN A 512 0.47 -0.92 -22.78
CA ASN A 512 -0.09 -2.23 -22.46
C ASN A 512 0.51 -3.28 -23.40
N LEU A 513 1.05 -4.35 -22.83
CA LEU A 513 1.46 -5.54 -23.55
C LEU A 513 0.24 -6.36 -23.99
N PRO A 514 0.33 -7.07 -25.12
CA PRO A 514 -0.70 -8.03 -25.50
C PRO A 514 -0.82 -9.14 -24.43
N PRO A 515 -1.98 -9.84 -24.36
CA PRO A 515 -2.14 -11.00 -23.49
C PRO A 515 -0.99 -11.98 -23.69
N ARG A 516 -0.32 -12.41 -22.60
CA ARG A 516 0.64 -13.51 -22.70
C ARG A 516 -0.14 -14.78 -23.03
N ILE A 517 -0.10 -15.21 -24.29
CA ILE A 517 -0.54 -16.55 -24.67
C ILE A 517 0.36 -17.51 -23.88
N ALA A 518 -0.23 -18.42 -23.10
CA ALA A 518 0.54 -19.44 -22.39
C ALA A 518 1.42 -20.17 -23.42
N PRO A 519 2.68 -20.53 -23.10
CA PRO A 519 3.42 -21.44 -23.97
C PRO A 519 2.58 -22.73 -24.09
N ASN A 520 2.31 -23.13 -25.34
CA ASN A 520 1.53 -24.32 -25.70
C ASN A 520 2.07 -25.58 -25.06
#